data_AF-A0A8T5P4H2-F1
#
_entry.id   AF-A0A8T5P4H2-F1
#
_cell.length_a   1.000
_cell.length_b   1.000
_cell.length_c   1.000
_cell.angle_alpha   90.00
_cell.angle_beta   90.00
_cell.angle_gamma   90.00
#
_symmetry.space_group_name_H-M   'P 1'
#
loop_
_entity.id
_entity.type
_entity.pdbx_description
1 polymer ?
#
loop_
_entity_poly.entity_id
_entity_poly.type
_entity_poly.pdbx_seq_one_letter_code
_entity_poly.pdbx_strand_id
1 'polypeptide(L)' 'MKKKFNNKILIIGYGSVSQCTLPVLLDQIDVPLENITIIDFEDKSKDLKKFTDQGLKYVHEKISPENLDHVLSK' A
#
# COMPACT_ATOMS: atom_id res chain seq x y z
N MET A 1 -14.14 16.30 6.71
CA MET A 1 -12.81 16.89 6.46
C MET A 1 -11.78 15.79 6.55
N LYS A 2 -10.88 15.65 5.57
CA LYS A 2 -9.81 14.66 5.62
C LYS A 2 -8.83 14.99 6.75
N LYS A 3 -8.32 13.97 7.44
CA LYS A 3 -7.30 14.15 8.47
C LYS A 3 -5.92 14.17 7.81
N LYS A 4 -5.17 15.26 7.99
CA LYS A 4 -3.78 15.36 7.50
C LYS A 4 -2.90 14.31 8.13
N PHE A 5 -2.13 13.61 7.30
CA PHE A 5 -1.14 12.63 7.73
C PHE A 5 0.15 12.82 6.92
N ASN A 6 1.20 13.27 7.60
CA ASN A 6 2.46 13.69 6.96
C ASN A 6 3.52 12.58 6.90
N ASN A 7 3.15 11.34 7.19
CA ASN A 7 4.05 10.19 7.21
C ASN A 7 3.70 9.20 6.09
N LYS A 8 4.53 8.15 5.96
CA LYS A 8 4.29 7.05 5.02
C LYS A 8 3.30 6.04 5.60
N ILE A 9 2.54 5.39 4.71
CA ILE A 9 1.65 4.28 5.04
C ILE A 9 2.17 3.03 4.33
N LEU A 10 2.36 1.96 5.09
CA LEU A 10 2.69 0.64 4.56
C LEU A 10 1.49 -0.29 4.80
N ILE A 11 1.02 -0.94 3.74
CA ILE A 11 0.00 -1.99 3.81
C ILE A 11 0.66 -3.29 3.35
N ILE A 12 0.66 -4.31 4.21
CA ILE A 12 1.15 -5.64 3.88
C ILE A 12 -0.07 -6.54 3.65
N GLY A 13 -0.26 -6.95 2.39
CA GLY A 13 -1.41 -7.71 1.91
C GLY A 13 -2.49 -6.84 1.28
N TYR A 14 -2.98 -7.26 0.12
CA TYR A 14 -4.05 -6.66 -0.68
C TYR A 14 -5.18 -7.66 -0.96
N GLY A 15 -5.57 -8.39 0.08
CA GLY A 15 -6.76 -9.25 0.09
C GLY A 15 -8.07 -8.45 0.23
N SER A 16 -9.17 -9.16 0.51
CA SER A 16 -10.52 -8.58 0.59
C SER A 16 -10.62 -7.40 1.57
N VAL A 17 -9.96 -7.48 2.72
CA VAL A 17 -9.98 -6.41 3.74
C VAL A 17 -9.33 -5.14 3.22
N SER A 18 -8.13 -5.25 2.63
CA SER A 18 -7.37 -4.10 2.13
C SER A 18 -8.05 -3.47 0.91
N GLN A 19 -8.71 -4.27 0.06
CA GLN A 19 -9.50 -3.78 -1.07
C GLN A 19 -10.67 -2.89 -0.63
N CYS A 20 -11.32 -3.22 0.49
CA CYS A 20 -12.35 -2.36 1.11
C CYS A 20 -11.74 -1.17 1.86
N THR A 21 -10.57 -1.36 2.48
CA THR A 21 -9.93 -0.36 3.34
C THR A 21 -9.29 0.77 2.54
N LEU A 22 -8.61 0.48 1.42
CA LEU A 22 -7.86 1.49 0.66
C LEU A 22 -8.75 2.66 0.17
N PRO A 23 -9.95 2.44 -0.40
CA PRO A 23 -10.85 3.54 -0.75
C PRO A 23 -11.25 4.41 0.44
N VAL A 24 -11.58 3.79 1.58
CA VAL A 24 -11.95 4.50 2.81
C VAL A 24 -10.76 5.29 3.36
N LEU A 25 -9.55 4.71 3.33
CA LEU A 25 -8.33 5.39 3.74
C LEU A 25 -8.09 6.66 2.90
N LEU A 26 -8.21 6.57 1.59
CA LEU A 26 -8.02 7.70 0.67
C LEU A 26 -9.11 8.77 0.81
N ASP A 27 -10.31 8.39 1.23
CA ASP A 27 -11.40 9.32 1.49
C ASP A 27 -11.24 10.06 2.82
N GLN A 28 -10.71 9.38 3.85
CA GLN A 28 -10.64 9.92 5.22
C GLN A 28 -9.31 10.58 5.56
N ILE A 29 -8.21 10.16 4.91
CA ILE A 29 -6.85 10.63 5.20
C ILE A 29 -6.32 11.47 4.04
N ASP A 30 -5.79 12.64 4.39
CA ASP A 30 -5.07 13.51 3.45
C ASP A 30 -3.59 13.13 3.48
N VAL A 31 -3.21 12.26 2.54
CA VAL A 31 -1.85 11.74 2.31
C VAL A 31 -1.63 11.59 0.80
N PRO A 32 -0.47 11.99 0.26
CA PRO A 32 -0.12 11.74 -1.14
C PRO A 32 -0.05 10.24 -1.44
N LEU A 33 -0.54 9.79 -2.60
CA LEU A 33 -0.49 8.38 -2.99
C LEU A 33 0.93 7.82 -3.03
N GLU A 34 1.91 8.63 -3.42
CA GLU A 34 3.35 8.30 -3.40
C GLU A 34 3.93 7.94 -2.03
N ASN A 35 3.22 8.30 -0.95
CA ASN A 35 3.55 7.94 0.42
C ASN A 35 2.87 6.65 0.89
N ILE A 36 2.03 6.03 0.06
CA ILE A 36 1.41 4.74 0.33
C ILE A 36 2.17 3.66 -0.44
N THR A 37 2.59 2.62 0.28
CA THR A 37 3.20 1.42 -0.29
C THR A 37 2.37 0.21 0.07
N ILE A 38 2.06 -0.64 -0.92
CA ILE A 38 1.40 -1.93 -0.75
C ILE A 38 2.38 -3.03 -1.11
N ILE A 39 2.55 -4.01 -0.23
CA ILE A 39 3.34 -5.22 -0.49
C ILE A 39 2.40 -6.42 -0.52
N ASP A 40 2.46 -7.24 -1.57
CA ASP A 40 1.73 -8.51 -1.63
C ASP A 40 2.59 -9.58 -2.32
N PHE A 41 2.39 -10.85 -1.99
CA PHE A 41 3.08 -11.99 -2.60
C PHE A 41 2.33 -12.56 -3.82
N GLU A 42 1.05 -12.24 -3.98
CA GLU A 42 0.28 -12.50 -5.19
C GLU A 42 0.42 -11.31 -6.15
N ASP A 43 0.35 -11.57 -7.46
CA ASP A 43 0.33 -10.50 -8.46
C ASP A 43 -1.00 -9.74 -8.41
N LYS A 44 -0.94 -8.52 -7.88
CA LYS A 44 -2.05 -7.56 -7.79
C LYS A 44 -1.86 -6.37 -8.74
N SER A 45 -0.94 -6.47 -9.69
CA SER A 45 -0.60 -5.36 -10.59
C SER A 45 -1.81 -4.84 -11.36
N LYS A 46 -2.72 -5.74 -11.77
CA LYS A 46 -3.97 -5.36 -12.46
C LYS A 46 -4.95 -4.65 -11.53
N ASP A 47 -5.15 -5.19 -10.33
CA ASP A 47 -6.12 -4.65 -9.36
C ASP A 47 -5.69 -3.27 -8.82
N LEU A 48 -4.38 -3.08 -8.67
CA LEU A 48 -3.79 -1.84 -8.17
C LEU A 48 -3.49 -0.81 -9.25
N LYS A 49 -3.61 -1.17 -10.54
CA LYS A 49 -3.19 -0.31 -11.65
C LYS A 49 -3.73 1.11 -11.55
N LYS A 50 -5.03 1.24 -11.23
CA LYS A 50 -5.69 2.54 -11.09
C LYS A 50 -5.07 3.45 -10.02
N PHE A 51 -4.44 2.88 -9.00
CA PHE A 51 -3.77 3.62 -7.93
C PHE A 51 -2.27 3.82 -8.24
N THR A 52 -1.61 2.82 -8.81
CA THR A 52 -0.19 2.91 -9.17
C THR A 52 0.03 3.92 -10.30
N ASP A 53 -0.91 4.05 -11.24
CA ASP A 53 -0.91 5.09 -12.28
C ASP A 53 -0.94 6.51 -11.68
N GLN A 54 -1.35 6.65 -10.41
CA GLN A 54 -1.44 7.92 -9.68
C GLN A 54 -0.33 8.08 -8.62
N GLY A 55 0.66 7.18 -8.60
CA GLY A 55 1.85 7.28 -7.73
C GLY A 55 1.87 6.32 -6.55
N LEU A 56 0.81 5.54 -6.27
CA LEU A 56 0.86 4.51 -5.23
C LEU A 56 1.97 3.50 -5.55
N LYS A 57 2.77 3.14 -4.54
CA LYS A 57 3.86 2.17 -4.71
C LYS A 57 3.32 0.76 -4.47
N TYR A 58 3.61 -0.15 -5.39
CA TYR A 58 3.29 -1.56 -5.24
C TYR A 58 4.57 -2.39 -5.36
N VAL A 59 4.74 -3.33 -4.42
CA VAL A 59 5.85 -4.27 -4.39
C VAL A 59 5.27 -5.68 -4.39
N HIS A 60 5.59 -6.44 -5.43
CA HIS A 60 5.24 -7.85 -5.52
C HIS A 60 6.35 -8.69 -4.88
N GLU A 61 6.28 -8.89 -3.58
CA GLU A 61 7.30 -9.59 -2.79
C GLU A 61 6.66 -10.33 -1.61
N LYS A 62 7.13 -11.56 -1.36
CA LYS A 62 6.68 -12.36 -0.21
C LYS A 62 7.50 -11.99 1.02
N ILE A 63 6.85 -11.46 2.06
CA ILE A 63 7.45 -11.26 3.37
C ILE A 63 7.55 -12.60 4.11
N SER A 64 8.71 -12.89 4.65
CA SER A 64 9.00 -14.03 5.52
C SER A 64 9.86 -13.59 6.71
N PRO A 65 9.96 -14.40 7.77
CA PRO A 65 10.84 -14.08 8.91
C PRO A 65 12.29 -13.82 8.50
N GLU A 66 12.76 -14.49 7.45
CA GLU A 66 14.16 -14.42 6.99
C GLU A 66 14.46 -13.15 6.18
N ASN A 67 13.47 -12.53 5.55
CA ASN A 67 13.66 -11.35 4.70
C ASN A 67 13.02 -10.06 5.23
N LEU A 68 12.29 -10.12 6.35
CA LEU A 68 11.52 -9.01 6.89
C LEU A 68 12.34 -7.71 6.98
N ASP A 69 13.52 -7.77 7.59
CA ASP A 69 14.39 -6.61 7.75
C ASP A 69 14.88 -6.07 6.40
N HIS A 70 15.35 -6.96 5.52
CA HIS A 70 15.81 -6.58 4.19
C HIS A 70 14.72 -5.89 3.36
N VAL A 71 13.48 -6.36 3.43
CA VAL A 71 12.37 -5.81 2.64
C VAL A 71 11.87 -4.50 3.24
N LEU A 72 11.74 -4.42 4.57
CA LEU A 72 11.11 -3.28 5.24
C LEU A 72 12.06 -2.12 5.56
N SER A 73 13.37 -2.33 5.48
CA SER A 73 14.39 -1.28 5.71
C SER A 73 14.77 -0.49 4.44
N LYS A 74 14.08 -0.71 3.31
CA LYS A 74 14.23 0.04 2.05
C LYS A 74 13.62 1.45 2.13
#